data_AF-A0A7C1X083-F1
#
_entry.id   AF-A0A7C1X083-F1
#
_cell.length_a   1.000
_cell.length_b   1.000
_cell.length_c   1.000
_cell.angle_alpha   90.00
_cell.angle_beta   90.00
_cell.angle_gamma   90.00
#
_symmetry.space_group_name_H-M   'P 1'
#
loop_
_entity.id
_entity.type
_entity.pdbx_description
1 polymer ?
#
loop_
_entity_poly.entity_id
_entity_poly.type
_entity_poly.pdbx_seq_one_letter_code
_entity_poly.pdbx_strand_id
1 'polypeptide(L)'
;MTEFYITLSLIIAFFIIRNTRMYFLARRCRFDELRYNLFAIRDELLKLLMEGKLSEDSFFIREFYPMVNNTIKNMKNINLKALIILASDNVNRMKSEGFLKQLKAETQNAPQEIVELVGLFLATLALTLLHNSFILRVLVWTYKKTEFVVNIIKKVLPLRYNAFEQYIEIERLQSAIKA
;
A
#
# COMPACT_ATOMS: atom_id res chain seq x y z
N MET A 1 28.06 -3.62 42.38
CA MET A 1 28.26 -3.32 40.94
C MET A 1 27.59 -4.36 40.04
N THR A 2 27.84 -5.67 40.23
CA THR A 2 27.26 -6.74 39.40
C THR A 2 25.73 -6.75 39.38
N GLU A 3 25.07 -6.60 40.53
CA GLU A 3 23.60 -6.57 40.64
C GLU A 3 22.97 -5.39 39.89
N PHE A 4 23.65 -4.24 39.87
CA PHE A 4 23.22 -3.06 39.13
C PHE A 4 23.24 -3.31 37.62
N TYR A 5 24.31 -3.90 37.09
CA TYR A 5 24.40 -4.24 35.66
C TYR A 5 23.37 -5.30 35.24
N ILE A 6 23.11 -6.30 36.09
CA ILE A 6 22.07 -7.30 35.84
C ILE A 6 20.70 -6.61 35.75
N THR A 7 20.36 -5.78 36.73
CA THR A 7 19.07 -5.06 36.75
C THR A 7 18.92 -4.13 35.53
N LEU A 8 19.96 -3.38 35.18
CA LEU A 8 19.96 -2.51 34.01
C LEU A 8 19.78 -3.31 32.70
N SER A 9 20.45 -4.45 32.56
CA SER A 9 20.31 -5.32 31.38
C SER A 9 18.89 -5.89 31.24
N LEU A 10 18.23 -6.26 32.35
CA LEU A 10 16.86 -6.76 32.35
C LEU A 10 15.86 -5.66 31.95
N ILE A 11 16.06 -4.43 32.42
CA ILE A 11 15.24 -3.27 32.03
C ILE A 11 15.38 -3.02 30.53
N ILE A 12 16.61 -2.97 30.00
CA ILE A 12 16.87 -2.77 28.57
C ILE A 12 16.23 -3.89 27.74
N ALA A 13 16.41 -5.15 28.12
CA ALA A 13 15.81 -6.29 27.45
C ALA A 13 14.27 -6.21 27.42
N PHE A 14 13.65 -5.85 28.55
CA PHE A 14 12.20 -5.63 28.63
C PHE A 14 11.73 -4.55 27.65
N PHE A 15 12.43 -3.41 27.58
CA PHE A 15 12.11 -2.35 26.62
C PHE A 15 12.25 -2.82 25.17
N ILE A 16 13.31 -3.56 24.82
CA ILE A 16 13.52 -4.09 23.47
C ILE A 16 12.39 -5.05 23.09
N ILE A 17 12.03 -5.99 23.96
CA ILE A 17 10.96 -6.97 23.71
C ILE A 17 9.62 -6.26 23.53
N ARG A 18 9.28 -5.32 24.42
CA ARG A 18 8.03 -4.54 24.34
C ARG A 18 7.95 -3.75 23.04
N ASN A 19 9.00 -3.01 22.69
CA ASN A 19 9.02 -2.19 21.47
C ASN A 19 8.94 -3.07 20.21
N THR A 20 9.67 -4.19 20.21
CA THR A 20 9.62 -5.17 19.11
C THR A 20 8.21 -5.72 18.93
N ARG A 21 7.55 -6.14 20.02
CA ARG A 21 6.17 -6.63 19.98
C ARG A 21 5.19 -5.57 19.47
N MET A 22 5.31 -4.33 19.96
CA MET A 22 4.49 -3.21 19.50
C MET A 22 4.70 -2.91 18.01
N TYR A 23 5.94 -2.96 17.54
CA TYR A 23 6.27 -2.81 16.12
C TYR A 23 5.62 -3.91 15.27
N PHE A 24 5.68 -5.17 15.70
CA PHE A 24 5.04 -6.28 14.99
C PHE A 24 3.51 -6.15 14.96
N LEU A 25 2.89 -5.75 16.08
CA LEU A 25 1.46 -5.49 16.15
C LEU A 25 1.04 -4.34 15.22
N ALA A 26 1.72 -3.20 15.30
CA ALA A 26 1.45 -2.05 14.44
C ALA A 26 1.62 -2.41 12.95
N ARG A 27 2.66 -3.18 12.62
CA ARG A 27 2.86 -3.70 11.26
C ARG A 27 1.68 -4.56 10.82
N ARG A 28 1.23 -5.51 11.65
CA ARG A 28 0.10 -6.39 11.34
C ARG A 28 -1.20 -5.59 11.12
N CYS A 29 -1.51 -4.65 12.01
CA CYS A 29 -2.71 -3.80 11.87
C CYS A 29 -2.70 -3.02 10.54
N ARG A 30 -1.56 -2.43 10.16
CA ARG A 30 -1.42 -1.73 8.86
C ARG A 30 -1.62 -2.66 7.66
N PHE A 31 -1.15 -3.91 7.75
CA PHE A 31 -1.39 -4.89 6.70
C PHE A 31 -2.86 -5.26 6.56
N ASP A 32 -3.54 -5.45 7.69
CA ASP A 32 -4.97 -5.74 7.71
C ASP A 32 -5.76 -4.55 7.14
N GLU A 33 -5.41 -3.31 7.49
CA GLU A 33 -6.01 -2.09 6.93
C GLU A 33 -5.88 -2.01 5.39
N LEU A 34 -4.67 -2.21 4.86
CA LEU A 34 -4.45 -2.22 3.42
C LEU A 34 -5.23 -3.37 2.75
N ARG A 35 -5.37 -4.51 3.43
CA ARG A 35 -6.17 -5.64 2.93
C ARG A 35 -7.66 -5.30 2.89
N TYR A 36 -8.17 -4.58 3.90
CA TYR A 36 -9.54 -4.07 3.89
C TYR A 36 -9.78 -3.09 2.74
N ASN A 37 -8.82 -2.22 2.41
CA ASN A 37 -8.93 -1.35 1.24
C ASN A 37 -9.09 -2.17 -0.06
N LEU A 38 -8.33 -3.26 -0.22
CA LEU A 38 -8.48 -4.13 -1.40
C LEU A 38 -9.83 -4.86 -1.43
N PHE A 39 -10.35 -5.29 -0.28
CA PHE A 39 -11.70 -5.86 -0.20
C PHE A 39 -12.76 -4.84 -0.60
N ALA A 40 -12.66 -3.60 -0.11
CA ALA A 40 -13.57 -2.53 -0.49
C ALA A 40 -13.54 -2.24 -2.00
N ILE A 41 -12.35 -2.22 -2.62
CA ILE A 41 -12.22 -2.05 -4.08
C ILE A 41 -12.91 -3.20 -4.84
N ARG A 42 -12.70 -4.45 -4.40
CA ARG A 42 -13.33 -5.63 -5.00
C ARG A 42 -14.86 -5.54 -4.91
N ASP A 43 -15.36 -5.18 -3.74
CA ASP A 43 -16.80 -5.13 -3.48
C ASP A 43 -17.46 -4.00 -4.26
N GLU A 44 -16.79 -2.85 -4.42
CA GLU A 44 -17.29 -1.75 -5.27
C GLU A 44 -17.31 -2.13 -6.76
N LEU A 45 -16.30 -2.86 -7.26
CA LEU A 45 -16.32 -3.39 -8.63
C LEU A 45 -17.52 -4.32 -8.88
N LEU A 46 -17.83 -5.19 -7.92
CA LEU A 46 -19.00 -6.09 -8.00
C LEU A 46 -20.31 -5.31 -7.93
N LYS A 47 -20.38 -4.29 -7.07
CA LYS A 47 -21.54 -3.41 -6.99
C LYS A 47 -21.79 -2.70 -8.32
N LEU A 48 -20.76 -2.14 -8.96
CA LEU A 48 -20.88 -1.50 -10.28
C LEU A 48 -21.32 -2.48 -11.38
N LEU A 49 -20.90 -3.75 -11.30
CA LEU A 49 -21.37 -4.81 -12.17
C LEU A 49 -22.86 -5.10 -11.93
N MET A 50 -23.29 -5.23 -10.68
CA MET A 50 -24.70 -5.48 -10.32
C MET A 50 -25.62 -4.31 -10.68
N GLU A 51 -25.12 -3.08 -10.61
CA GLU A 51 -25.83 -1.86 -11.05
C GLU A 51 -25.92 -1.74 -12.59
N GLY A 52 -25.28 -2.64 -13.34
CA GLY A 52 -25.24 -2.60 -14.80
C GLY A 52 -24.35 -1.48 -15.37
N LYS A 53 -23.58 -0.79 -14.52
CA LYS A 53 -22.61 0.23 -14.93
C LYS A 53 -21.34 -0.38 -15.54
N LEU A 54 -21.08 -1.65 -15.24
CA LEU A 54 -20.03 -2.46 -15.84
C LEU A 54 -20.65 -3.67 -16.54
N SER A 55 -20.13 -4.02 -17.71
CA SER A 55 -20.42 -5.30 -18.35
C SER A 55 -19.51 -6.40 -17.80
N GLU A 56 -19.98 -7.64 -17.76
CA GLU A 56 -19.16 -8.82 -17.45
C GLU A 56 -17.97 -8.96 -18.39
N ASP A 57 -18.13 -8.54 -19.65
CA ASP A 57 -17.08 -8.58 -20.68
C ASP A 57 -16.11 -7.38 -20.62
N SER A 58 -16.36 -6.43 -19.71
CA SER A 58 -15.53 -5.26 -19.57
C SER A 58 -14.12 -5.62 -19.11
N PHE A 59 -13.13 -4.82 -19.53
CA PHE A 59 -11.73 -4.97 -19.10
C PHE A 59 -11.60 -4.97 -17.57
N PHE A 60 -12.39 -4.15 -16.87
CA PHE A 60 -12.34 -4.03 -15.41
C PHE A 60 -12.79 -5.32 -14.69
N ILE A 61 -13.75 -6.05 -15.25
CA ILE A 61 -14.21 -7.32 -14.66
C ILE A 61 -13.31 -8.48 -15.12
N ARG A 62 -12.91 -8.53 -16.39
CA ARG A 62 -12.12 -9.65 -16.92
C ARG A 62 -10.67 -9.64 -16.45
N GLU A 63 -10.04 -8.47 -16.35
CA GLU A 63 -8.60 -8.35 -16.06
C GLU A 63 -8.34 -7.74 -14.69
N PHE A 64 -8.99 -6.61 -14.38
CA PHE A 64 -8.70 -5.85 -13.17
C PHE A 64 -9.23 -6.54 -11.89
N TYR A 65 -10.45 -7.09 -11.91
CA TYR A 65 -11.01 -7.81 -10.77
C TYR A 65 -10.18 -9.05 -10.35
N PRO A 66 -9.75 -9.95 -11.26
CA PRO A 66 -8.82 -11.03 -10.92
C PRO A 66 -7.49 -10.53 -10.36
N MET A 67 -6.99 -9.40 -10.86
CA MET A 67 -5.77 -8.77 -10.34
C MET A 67 -5.94 -8.31 -8.88
N VAL A 68 -7.06 -7.67 -8.55
CA VAL A 68 -7.40 -7.29 -7.17
C VAL A 68 -7.48 -8.53 -6.27
N ASN A 69 -8.20 -9.56 -6.70
CA ASN A 69 -8.35 -10.80 -5.93
C ASN A 69 -7.01 -11.53 -5.73
N ASN A 70 -6.16 -11.59 -6.76
CA ASN A 70 -4.82 -12.16 -6.63
C ASN A 70 -3.96 -11.34 -5.67
N THR A 71 -4.08 -10.01 -5.68
CA THR A 71 -3.36 -9.16 -4.74
C THR A 71 -3.81 -9.44 -3.30
N ILE A 72 -5.12 -9.54 -3.05
CA ILE A 72 -5.68 -9.89 -1.73
C ILE A 72 -5.14 -11.23 -1.23
N LYS A 73 -5.18 -12.27 -2.07
CA LYS A 73 -4.70 -13.62 -1.73
C LYS A 73 -3.23 -13.61 -1.35
N ASN A 74 -2.42 -12.87 -2.11
CA ASN A 74 -0.97 -12.87 -1.94
C ASN A 74 -0.49 -11.86 -0.91
N MET A 75 -1.34 -10.97 -0.40
CA MET A 75 -0.96 -9.81 0.42
C MET A 75 -0.07 -10.12 1.62
N LYS A 76 -0.33 -11.24 2.31
CA LYS A 76 0.48 -11.69 3.46
C LYS A 76 1.91 -12.08 3.08
N ASN A 77 2.11 -12.44 1.81
CA ASN A 77 3.36 -12.95 1.25
C ASN A 77 4.00 -11.97 0.27
N ILE A 78 3.45 -10.75 0.09
CA ILE A 78 4.05 -9.71 -0.77
C ILE A 78 5.34 -9.22 -0.11
N ASN A 79 6.43 -9.96 -0.23
CA ASN A 79 7.77 -9.42 -0.04
C ASN A 79 8.28 -8.87 -1.39
N LEU A 80 9.38 -8.13 -1.39
CA LEU A 80 9.94 -7.56 -2.63
C LEU A 80 10.16 -8.65 -3.70
N LYS A 81 10.52 -9.87 -3.30
CA LYS A 81 10.68 -11.03 -4.19
C LYS A 81 9.35 -11.51 -4.77
N ALA A 82 8.31 -11.66 -3.95
CA ALA A 82 6.96 -12.03 -4.37
C ALA A 82 6.33 -10.93 -5.22
N LEU A 83 6.74 -9.67 -5.05
CA LEU A 83 6.39 -8.62 -5.97
C LEU A 83 7.24 -8.62 -7.23
N ILE A 84 8.51 -9.02 -7.20
CA ILE A 84 9.28 -9.28 -8.42
C ILE A 84 8.73 -10.49 -9.16
N ILE A 85 8.09 -11.44 -8.48
CA ILE A 85 7.43 -12.62 -9.08
C ILE A 85 6.02 -12.28 -9.56
N LEU A 86 5.20 -11.59 -8.75
CA LEU A 86 3.90 -11.06 -9.17
C LEU A 86 4.08 -10.01 -10.27
N ALA A 87 5.14 -9.20 -10.20
CA ALA A 87 5.60 -8.41 -11.30
C ALA A 87 6.01 -9.39 -12.39
N SER A 88 7.03 -10.24 -12.33
CA SER A 88 7.48 -11.11 -13.46
C SER A 88 6.36 -11.88 -14.17
N ASP A 89 5.44 -12.51 -13.42
CA ASP A 89 4.30 -13.25 -13.97
C ASP A 89 3.26 -12.30 -14.58
N ASN A 90 2.96 -11.17 -13.93
CA ASN A 90 2.15 -10.11 -14.53
C ASN A 90 2.94 -9.17 -15.45
N VAL A 91 4.25 -9.29 -15.59
CA VAL A 91 5.20 -8.45 -16.34
C VAL A 91 5.48 -9.15 -17.64
N ASN A 92 5.35 -10.47 -17.74
CA ASN A 92 5.14 -11.08 -19.04
C ASN A 92 3.79 -10.63 -19.65
N ARG A 93 2.76 -10.35 -18.82
CA ARG A 93 1.50 -9.71 -19.24
C ARG A 93 1.54 -8.17 -19.35
N MET A 94 2.31 -7.46 -18.51
CA MET A 94 2.43 -5.99 -18.44
C MET A 94 3.60 -5.44 -19.29
N LYS A 95 4.61 -6.25 -19.63
CA LYS A 95 5.59 -5.96 -20.70
C LYS A 95 5.00 -6.18 -22.07
N SER A 96 3.88 -6.89 -22.19
CA SER A 96 3.04 -6.63 -23.35
C SER A 96 2.65 -5.16 -23.23
N GLU A 97 3.19 -4.33 -24.12
CA GLU A 97 2.90 -2.90 -24.14
C GLU A 97 1.37 -2.61 -24.17
N GLY A 98 0.56 -3.62 -24.45
CA GLY A 98 -0.89 -3.61 -24.41
C GLY A 98 -1.50 -3.32 -23.05
N PHE A 99 -1.08 -3.95 -21.93
CA PHE A 99 -1.88 -3.87 -20.69
C PHE A 99 -1.93 -2.46 -20.10
N LEU A 100 -0.80 -1.76 -19.97
CA LEU A 100 -0.79 -0.40 -19.44
C LEU A 100 -1.41 0.61 -20.42
N LYS A 101 -1.20 0.41 -21.74
CA LYS A 101 -1.84 1.24 -22.76
C LYS A 101 -3.35 1.05 -22.77
N GLN A 102 -3.81 -0.19 -22.61
CA GLN A 102 -5.22 -0.57 -22.57
C GLN A 102 -5.86 -0.11 -21.26
N LEU A 103 -5.22 -0.32 -20.11
CA LEU A 103 -5.70 0.24 -18.83
C LEU A 103 -5.87 1.75 -18.94
N LYS A 104 -4.90 2.47 -19.54
CA LYS A 104 -4.99 3.91 -19.77
C LYS A 104 -6.12 4.28 -20.73
N ALA A 105 -6.28 3.56 -21.84
CA ALA A 105 -7.32 3.82 -22.83
C ALA A 105 -8.73 3.56 -22.26
N GLU A 106 -8.90 2.49 -21.49
CA GLU A 106 -10.13 2.12 -20.82
C GLU A 106 -10.46 3.11 -19.69
N THR A 107 -9.47 3.54 -18.89
CA THR A 107 -9.70 4.54 -17.83
C THR A 107 -9.99 5.95 -18.35
N GLN A 108 -9.54 6.31 -19.55
CA GLN A 108 -9.89 7.61 -20.15
C GLN A 108 -11.37 7.75 -20.48
N ASN A 109 -12.03 6.64 -20.80
CA ASN A 109 -13.45 6.61 -21.19
C ASN A 109 -14.35 6.03 -20.07
N ALA A 110 -13.77 5.61 -18.96
CA ALA A 110 -14.52 5.02 -17.85
C ALA A 110 -15.24 6.09 -17.01
N PRO A 111 -16.36 5.73 -16.37
CA PRO A 111 -16.95 6.53 -15.31
C PRO A 111 -15.92 6.91 -14.24
N GLN A 112 -16.04 8.12 -13.69
CA GLN A 112 -15.10 8.65 -12.69
C GLN A 112 -14.92 7.70 -11.49
N GLU A 113 -16.00 7.03 -11.06
CA GLU A 113 -16.00 6.02 -10.00
C GLU A 113 -14.95 4.92 -10.24
N ILE A 114 -14.78 4.46 -11.49
CA ILE A 114 -13.82 3.42 -11.84
C ILE A 114 -12.39 3.96 -11.82
N VAL A 115 -12.19 5.18 -12.32
CA VAL A 115 -10.87 5.84 -12.32
C VAL A 115 -10.36 5.99 -10.88
N GLU A 116 -11.25 6.39 -9.97
CA GLU A 116 -10.95 6.49 -8.54
C GLU A 116 -10.61 5.14 -7.91
N LEU A 117 -11.34 4.07 -8.25
CA LEU A 117 -11.05 2.71 -7.79
C LEU A 117 -9.69 2.19 -8.28
N VAL A 118 -9.35 2.43 -9.55
CA VAL A 118 -8.04 2.08 -10.11
C VAL A 118 -6.93 2.86 -9.41
N GLY A 119 -7.12 4.15 -9.17
CA GLY A 119 -6.18 4.98 -8.40
C GLY A 119 -5.98 4.47 -6.98
N LEU A 120 -7.07 4.12 -6.29
CA LEU A 120 -7.03 3.58 -4.92
C LEU A 120 -6.31 2.23 -4.86
N PHE A 121 -6.52 1.37 -5.86
CA PHE A 121 -5.82 0.10 -5.98
C PHE A 121 -4.31 0.29 -6.15
N LEU A 122 -3.89 1.15 -7.08
CA LEU A 122 -2.47 1.44 -7.32
C LEU A 122 -1.81 2.05 -6.08
N ALA A 123 -2.51 2.93 -5.37
CA ALA A 123 -2.05 3.51 -4.11
C ALA A 123 -1.86 2.44 -3.04
N THR A 124 -2.84 1.53 -2.90
CA THR A 124 -2.79 0.44 -1.92
C THR A 124 -1.65 -0.52 -2.22
N LEU A 125 -1.40 -0.83 -3.49
CA LEU A 125 -0.23 -1.60 -3.93
C LEU A 125 1.09 -0.90 -3.57
N ALA A 126 1.22 0.39 -3.86
CA ALA A 126 2.41 1.16 -3.56
C ALA A 126 2.70 1.24 -2.05
N LEU A 127 1.67 1.42 -1.23
CA LEU A 127 1.79 1.40 0.23
C LEU A 127 2.18 0.02 0.75
N THR A 128 1.54 -1.04 0.24
CA THR A 128 1.88 -2.43 0.58
C THR A 128 3.34 -2.74 0.28
N LEU A 129 3.84 -2.23 -0.86
CA LEU A 129 5.23 -2.33 -1.26
C LEU A 129 6.19 -1.61 -0.31
N LEU A 130 5.87 -0.36 0.02
CA LEU A 130 6.66 0.44 0.92
C LEU A 130 6.75 -0.23 2.30
N HIS A 131 5.65 -0.79 2.81
CA HIS A 131 5.66 -1.48 4.10
C HIS A 131 6.45 -2.78 4.10
N ASN A 132 6.51 -3.49 2.97
CA ASN A 132 7.19 -4.78 2.87
C ASN A 132 8.66 -4.71 2.47
N SER A 133 9.11 -3.61 1.86
CA SER A 133 10.51 -3.47 1.45
C SER A 133 11.23 -2.43 2.30
N PHE A 134 12.18 -2.90 3.11
CA PHE A 134 13.09 -2.00 3.85
C PHE A 134 13.90 -1.15 2.87
N ILE A 135 14.36 -1.72 1.76
CA ILE A 135 15.10 -1.00 0.71
C ILE A 135 14.23 0.12 0.12
N LEU A 136 12.95 -0.14 -0.18
CA LEU A 136 12.06 0.93 -0.66
C LEU A 136 11.83 2.00 0.40
N ARG A 137 11.78 1.67 1.69
CA ARG A 137 11.71 2.68 2.76
C ARG A 137 12.97 3.52 2.84
N VAL A 138 14.14 2.89 2.75
CA VAL A 138 15.42 3.61 2.74
C VAL A 138 15.49 4.51 1.51
N LEU A 139 15.14 4.00 0.33
CA LEU A 139 15.06 4.78 -0.90
C LEU A 139 14.06 5.94 -0.73
N VAL A 140 12.81 5.69 -0.34
CA VAL A 140 11.85 6.78 -0.15
C VAL A 140 12.30 7.76 0.94
N TRP A 141 13.05 7.34 1.95
CA TRP A 141 13.58 8.23 2.97
C TRP A 141 14.75 9.08 2.45
N THR A 142 15.67 8.49 1.68
CA THR A 142 16.76 9.22 1.01
C THR A 142 16.22 10.14 -0.09
N TYR A 143 15.18 9.71 -0.80
CA TYR A 143 14.46 10.49 -1.80
C TYR A 143 13.45 11.46 -1.19
N LYS A 144 12.96 11.32 0.05
CA LYS A 144 12.11 12.34 0.71
C LYS A 144 12.88 13.64 0.97
N LYS A 145 14.21 13.56 1.01
CA LYS A 145 15.09 14.74 0.98
C LYS A 145 15.09 15.45 -0.39
N THR A 146 14.58 14.82 -1.44
CA THR A 146 14.44 15.38 -2.79
C THR A 146 12.96 15.46 -3.17
N GLU A 147 12.40 16.66 -3.36
CA GLU A 147 10.97 17.01 -3.51
C GLU A 147 10.08 16.16 -4.46
N PHE A 148 10.65 15.25 -5.23
CA PHE A 148 10.03 14.47 -6.30
C PHE A 148 8.95 13.47 -5.83
N VAL A 149 9.16 12.72 -4.74
CA VAL A 149 8.20 11.70 -4.28
C VAL A 149 6.93 12.32 -3.68
N VAL A 150 7.09 13.46 -2.97
CA VAL A 150 5.95 14.24 -2.47
C VAL A 150 5.11 14.77 -3.63
N ASN A 151 5.75 15.20 -4.72
CA ASN A 151 5.04 15.64 -5.92
C ASN A 151 4.31 14.49 -6.64
N ILE A 152 4.86 13.27 -6.70
CA ILE A 152 4.15 12.12 -7.28
C ILE A 152 2.93 11.75 -6.42
N ILE A 153 3.08 11.70 -5.10
CA ILE A 153 1.98 11.39 -4.19
C ILE A 153 0.90 12.48 -4.24
N LYS A 154 1.29 13.77 -4.25
CA LYS A 154 0.38 14.92 -4.42
C LYS A 154 -0.38 14.86 -5.75
N LYS A 155 0.29 14.48 -6.83
CA LYS A 155 -0.25 14.51 -8.19
C LYS A 155 -1.13 13.30 -8.50
N VAL A 156 -0.89 12.16 -7.84
CA VAL A 156 -1.63 10.91 -8.07
C VAL A 156 -2.74 10.68 -7.03
N LEU A 157 -2.66 11.27 -5.84
CA LEU A 157 -3.62 11.08 -4.74
C LEU A 157 -4.06 12.39 -4.06
N PRO A 158 -4.77 13.29 -4.75
CA PRO A 158 -5.28 14.52 -4.13
C PRO A 158 -6.25 14.23 -2.97
N LEU A 159 -7.07 13.17 -3.07
CA LEU A 159 -8.09 12.82 -2.07
C LEU A 159 -7.56 12.15 -0.79
N ARG A 160 -6.35 11.58 -0.82
CA ARG A 160 -5.68 11.01 0.38
C ARG A 160 -4.43 11.77 0.82
N TYR A 161 -4.02 12.82 0.10
CA TYR A 161 -2.98 13.73 0.57
C TYR A 161 -3.34 14.31 1.95
N ASN A 162 -4.62 14.61 2.19
CA ASN A 162 -5.10 15.04 3.51
C ASN A 162 -4.93 13.97 4.61
N ALA A 163 -5.13 12.67 4.30
CA ALA A 163 -4.92 11.60 5.27
C ALA A 163 -3.43 11.35 5.54
N PHE A 164 -2.57 11.54 4.53
CA PHE A 164 -1.12 11.46 4.68
C PHE A 164 -0.54 12.68 5.40
N GLU A 165 -1.07 13.88 5.16
CA GLU A 165 -0.74 15.08 5.96
C GLU A 165 -1.24 14.92 7.39
N GLN A 166 -2.46 14.43 7.63
CA GLN A 166 -2.94 14.10 8.97
C GLN A 166 -2.02 13.10 9.67
N TYR A 167 -1.53 12.06 8.98
CA TYR A 167 -0.55 11.13 9.54
C TYR A 167 0.79 11.82 9.89
N ILE A 168 1.31 12.69 9.01
CA ILE A 168 2.55 13.44 9.25
C ILE A 168 2.38 14.45 10.39
N GLU A 169 1.22 15.09 10.49
CA GLU A 169 0.86 16.05 11.52
C GLU A 169 0.70 15.36 12.88
N ILE A 170 0.06 14.18 12.91
CA ILE A 170 0.02 13.31 14.09
C ILE A 170 1.43 12.87 14.50
N GLU A 171 2.30 12.48 13.57
CA GLU A 171 3.70 12.11 13.87
C GLU A 171 4.50 13.30 14.42
N ARG A 172 4.31 14.51 13.87
CA ARG A 172 4.91 15.76 14.35
C ARG A 172 4.43 16.14 15.75
N LEU A 173 3.13 16.07 16.00
CA LEU A 173 2.55 16.34 17.31
C LEU A 173 3.03 15.34 18.35
N GLN A 174 3.13 14.05 18.00
CA GLN A 174 3.66 13.02 18.90
C GLN A 174 5.16 13.15 19.18
N SER A 175 5.94 13.71 18.25
CA SER A 175 7.36 13.98 18.46
C SER A 175 7.59 15.28 19.26
N ALA A 176 6.71 16.27 19.12
CA ALA A 176 6.70 17.48 19.95
C ALA A 176 6.30 17.21 21.42
N ILE A 177 5.42 16.24 21.67
CA ILE A 177 5.03 15.82 23.03
C ILE A 177 6.15 15.02 23.74
N LYS A 178 7.10 14.47 22.98
CA LYS A 178 8.22 13.65 23.50
C LYS A 178 9.52 14.43 23.69
N ALA A 179 9.60 15.68 23.22
CA ALA A 179 10.71 16.60 23.42
C ALA A 179 10.46 17.46 24.65
#